data_AF-L8FTQ4-F1
#
_entry.id   AF-L8FTQ4-F1
#
_cell.length_a   1.000
_cell.length_b   1.000
_cell.length_c   1.000
_cell.angle_alpha   90.00
_cell.angle_beta   90.00
_cell.angle_gamma   90.00
#
_symmetry.space_group_name_H-M   'P 1'
#
loop_
_entity.id
_entity.type
_entity.pdbx_description
1 polymer ?
#
loop_
_entity_poly.entity_id
_entity_poly.type
_entity_poly.pdbx_seq_one_letter_code
_entity_poly.pdbx_strand_id
1 'polypeptide(L)'
;MPVKAYSYMRFSSAAQREGDSLRRQLQAAKDWAAARPDVELDTTTRDLGVSAYKGEHRVRGALASFLKRIEQGDIPTGSYFLIESFDRLSRETEMVAVNLLTSITLAGIKVVTLVD
;
A
#
# COMPACT_ATOMS: atom_id res chain seq x y z
N MET A 1 -13.32 6.13 17.29
CA MET A 1 -13.06 6.54 15.88
C MET A 1 -12.84 5.26 15.09
N PRO A 2 -13.31 5.16 13.84
CA PRO A 2 -13.08 3.96 13.02
C PRO A 2 -11.58 3.76 12.79
N VAL A 3 -11.16 2.49 12.68
CA VAL A 3 -9.77 2.15 12.39
C VAL A 3 -9.48 2.49 10.93
N LYS A 4 -8.39 3.22 10.65
CA LYS A 4 -8.03 3.59 9.29
C LYS A 4 -7.42 2.40 8.54
N ALA A 5 -7.79 2.22 7.28
CA ALA A 5 -7.14 1.29 6.36
C ALA A 5 -6.64 2.02 5.13
N TYR A 6 -5.32 2.06 4.93
CA TYR A 6 -4.69 2.74 3.81
C TYR A 6 -4.40 1.73 2.71
N SER A 7 -5.11 1.84 1.58
CA SER A 7 -4.87 1.03 0.40
C SER A 7 -3.77 1.63 -0.45
N TYR A 8 -2.65 0.92 -0.55
CA TYR A 8 -1.56 1.25 -1.44
C TYR A 8 -1.76 0.59 -2.80
N MET A 9 -1.91 1.42 -3.83
CA MET A 9 -2.13 0.96 -5.20
C MET A 9 -1.02 1.43 -6.12
N ARG A 10 -0.55 0.53 -6.99
CA ARG A 10 0.57 0.81 -7.89
C ARG A 10 0.43 0.16 -9.25
N PHE A 11 0.91 0.82 -10.30
CA PHE A 11 1.17 0.20 -11.61
C PHE A 11 2.40 0.81 -12.31
N SER A 12 3.04 0.04 -13.19
CA SER A 12 4.13 0.51 -14.07
C SER A 12 3.60 0.89 -15.45
N SER A 13 4.20 1.90 -16.10
CA SER A 13 3.76 2.55 -17.36
C SER A 13 3.69 1.68 -18.63
N ALA A 14 3.69 0.34 -18.54
CA ALA A 14 3.51 -0.52 -19.70
C ALA A 14 2.01 -0.63 -20.02
N ALA A 15 1.65 -0.03 -21.15
CA ALA A 15 0.31 0.26 -21.67
C ALA A 15 -0.68 -0.93 -21.70
N GLN A 16 -1.97 -0.57 -21.77
CA GLN A 16 -3.19 -1.37 -21.98
C GLN A 16 -3.86 -2.02 -20.76
N ARG A 17 -3.19 -2.18 -19.61
CA ARG A 17 -3.79 -2.76 -18.39
C ARG A 17 -4.04 -1.77 -17.25
N GLU A 18 -3.80 -0.47 -17.44
CA GLU A 18 -3.86 0.56 -16.38
C GLU A 18 -5.25 0.66 -15.73
N GLY A 19 -6.31 0.70 -16.53
CA GLY A 19 -7.68 0.75 -16.00
C GLY A 19 -8.05 -0.51 -15.23
N ASP A 20 -7.69 -1.68 -15.74
CA ASP A 20 -8.07 -2.95 -15.11
C ASP A 20 -7.25 -3.27 -13.86
N SER A 21 -5.94 -2.96 -13.86
CA SER A 21 -5.08 -3.16 -12.70
C SER A 21 -5.49 -2.28 -11.53
N LEU A 22 -5.74 -0.98 -11.76
CA LEU A 22 -6.19 -0.08 -10.70
C LEU A 22 -7.60 -0.44 -10.23
N ARG A 23 -8.51 -0.78 -11.16
CA ARG A 23 -9.87 -1.22 -10.84
C ARG A 23 -9.87 -2.47 -9.98
N ARG A 24 -9.06 -3.48 -10.31
CA ARG A 24 -8.93 -4.73 -9.54
C ARG A 24 -8.39 -4.47 -8.14
N GLN A 25 -7.32 -3.68 -8.02
CA GLN A 25 -6.73 -3.30 -6.72
C GLN A 25 -7.75 -2.54 -5.85
N LEU A 26 -8.47 -1.58 -6.44
CA LEU A 26 -9.49 -0.80 -5.76
C LEU A 26 -10.68 -1.68 -5.32
N GLN A 27 -11.12 -2.60 -6.18
CA GLN A 27 -12.21 -3.51 -5.86
C GLN A 27 -11.84 -4.42 -4.70
N ALA A 28 -10.65 -5.03 -4.73
CA ALA A 28 -10.16 -5.87 -3.64
C ALA A 28 -10.11 -5.12 -2.30
N ALA A 29 -9.65 -3.87 -2.30
CA ALA A 29 -9.61 -3.04 -1.10
C ALA A 29 -11.02 -2.70 -0.59
N LYS A 30 -11.96 -2.40 -1.49
CA LYS A 30 -13.37 -2.14 -1.15
C LYS A 30 -14.05 -3.38 -0.58
N ASP A 31 -13.85 -4.55 -1.19
CA ASP A 31 -14.45 -5.81 -0.74
C ASP A 31 -13.93 -6.18 0.66
N TRP A 32 -12.64 -6.01 0.89
CA TRP A 32 -12.04 -6.25 2.21
C TRP A 32 -12.58 -5.29 3.29
N ALA A 33 -12.78 -4.01 2.96
CA ALA A 33 -13.33 -3.01 3.86
C ALA A 33 -14.85 -3.20 4.08
N ALA A 34 -15.60 -3.62 3.06
CA ALA A 34 -17.05 -3.87 3.17
C ALA A 34 -17.39 -4.97 4.18
N ALA A 35 -16.48 -5.93 4.39
CA ALA A 35 -16.61 -6.95 5.42
C ALA A 35 -16.29 -6.44 6.86
N ARG A 36 -15.90 -5.17 7.03
CA ARG A 36 -15.40 -4.58 8.29
C ARG A 36 -16.05 -3.21 8.57
N PRO A 37 -17.18 -3.17 9.29
CA PRO A 37 -17.95 -1.93 9.50
C PRO A 37 -17.23 -0.91 10.39
N ASP A 38 -16.22 -1.32 11.13
CA ASP A 38 -15.40 -0.49 12.02
C ASP A 38 -14.18 0.14 11.31
N VAL A 39 -13.99 -0.16 10.02
CA VAL A 39 -12.85 0.31 9.23
C VAL A 39 -13.25 1.42 8.28
N GLU A 40 -12.42 2.46 8.22
CA GLU A 40 -12.54 3.53 7.22
C GLU A 40 -11.42 3.40 6.18
N LEU A 41 -11.80 3.14 4.94
CA LEU A 41 -10.88 2.92 3.82
C LEU A 41 -10.40 4.24 3.21
N ASP A 42 -9.08 4.44 3.23
CA ASP A 42 -8.36 5.49 2.52
C ASP A 42 -7.72 4.89 1.25
N THR A 43 -8.08 5.43 0.09
CA THR A 43 -7.55 5.00 -1.22
C THR A 43 -6.65 6.04 -1.86
N THR A 44 -6.20 7.05 -1.14
CA THR A 44 -5.41 8.18 -1.67
C THR A 44 -3.93 7.84 -1.89
N THR A 45 -3.45 6.74 -1.30
CA THR A 45 -2.04 6.33 -1.38
C THR A 45 -1.80 5.58 -2.69
N ARG A 46 -1.44 6.30 -3.75
CA ARG A 46 -1.30 5.73 -5.12
C ARG A 46 -0.01 6.15 -5.80
N ASP A 47 0.71 5.18 -6.35
CA ASP A 47 1.85 5.40 -7.24
C ASP A 47 1.48 5.02 -8.68
N LEU A 48 1.08 6.02 -9.46
CA LEU A 48 0.60 5.89 -10.84
C LEU A 48 1.75 6.19 -11.81
N GLY A 49 2.16 5.22 -12.63
CA GLY A 49 3.11 5.43 -13.72
C GLY A 49 4.59 5.58 -13.31
N VAL A 50 4.93 5.43 -12.03
CA VAL A 50 6.33 5.46 -11.59
C VAL A 50 6.98 4.09 -11.87
N SER A 51 8.17 4.08 -12.48
CA SER A 51 8.88 2.82 -12.79
C SER A 51 9.46 2.22 -11.50
N ALA A 52 9.12 0.95 -11.19
CA ALA A 52 9.67 0.24 -10.02
C ALA A 52 11.05 -0.38 -10.22
N TYR A 53 11.67 -0.15 -11.38
CA TYR A 53 12.94 -0.78 -11.75
C TYR A 53 14.16 -0.15 -11.06
N LYS A 54 14.00 1.01 -10.41
CA LYS A 54 15.09 1.75 -9.76
C LYS A 54 14.83 2.13 -8.30
N GLY A 55 13.85 1.50 -7.64
CA GLY A 55 13.48 1.83 -6.26
C GLY A 55 12.93 3.24 -6.05
N GLU A 56 12.62 3.98 -7.13
CA GLU A 56 12.19 5.37 -7.03
C GLU A 56 10.91 5.53 -6.20
N HIS A 57 9.98 4.57 -6.17
CA HIS A 57 8.76 4.65 -5.33
C HIS A 57 9.03 4.80 -3.83
N ARG A 58 10.14 4.23 -3.33
CA ARG A 58 10.53 4.38 -1.91
C ARG A 58 11.23 5.71 -1.63
N VAL A 59 11.75 6.37 -2.66
CA VAL A 59 12.46 7.66 -2.56
C VAL A 59 11.53 8.83 -2.96
N ARG A 60 10.54 8.55 -3.81
CA ARG A 60 9.63 9.48 -4.49
C ARG A 60 8.33 8.74 -4.82
N GLY A 61 7.24 9.09 -4.15
CA GLY A 61 5.93 8.47 -4.39
C GLY A 61 5.05 8.45 -3.16
N ALA A 62 3.85 7.92 -3.32
CA ALA A 62 2.87 7.76 -2.26
C ALA A 62 3.34 6.79 -1.16
N LEU A 63 4.14 5.76 -1.50
CA LEU A 63 4.74 4.88 -0.48
C LEU A 63 5.72 5.64 0.41
N ALA A 64 6.63 6.43 -0.17
CA ALA A 64 7.56 7.26 0.59
C ALA A 64 6.84 8.26 1.51
N SER A 65 5.79 8.92 0.99
CA SER A 65 4.95 9.82 1.79
C SER A 65 4.22 9.10 2.92
N PHE A 66 3.74 7.88 2.67
CA PHE A 66 3.10 7.07 3.70
C PHE A 66 4.08 6.71 4.82
N LEU A 67 5.27 6.23 4.49
CA LEU A 67 6.30 5.91 5.49
C LEU A 67 6.69 7.13 6.33
N LYS A 68 6.83 8.30 5.70
CA LYS A 68 7.10 9.54 6.43
C LYS A 68 5.97 9.88 7.42
N ARG A 69 4.71 9.70 7.01
CA ARG A 69 3.56 9.92 7.92
C ARG A 69 3.56 8.94 9.09
N ILE A 70 4.05 7.71 8.91
CA ILE A 70 4.26 6.75 10.00
C ILE A 70 5.32 7.29 10.97
N GLU A 71 6.48 7.69 10.45
CA GLU A 71 7.59 8.22 11.25
C GLU A 71 7.20 9.49 12.02
N GLN A 72 6.32 10.32 11.43
CA GLN A 72 5.79 11.54 12.06
C GLN A 72 4.70 11.28 13.09
N GLY A 73 4.18 10.05 13.19
CA GLY A 73 3.06 9.70 14.08
C GLY A 73 1.68 10.11 13.56
N ASP A 74 1.57 10.50 12.29
CA ASP A 74 0.32 10.90 11.65
C ASP A 74 -0.58 9.71 11.29
N ILE A 75 -0.02 8.50 11.26
CA ILE A 75 -0.75 7.25 11.05
C ILE A 75 -1.03 6.63 12.43
N PRO A 76 -2.31 6.53 12.86
CA PRO A 76 -2.65 5.95 14.14
C PRO A 76 -2.19 4.48 14.25
N THR A 77 -1.63 4.10 15.41
CA THR A 77 -1.32 2.70 15.72
C THR A 77 -2.58 1.83 15.63
N GLY A 78 -2.43 0.61 15.11
CA GLY A 78 -3.53 -0.31 14.86
C GLY A 78 -4.21 -0.12 13.49
N SER A 79 -3.84 0.92 12.74
CA SER A 79 -4.26 1.11 11.34
C SER A 79 -3.82 -0.06 10.46
N TYR A 80 -4.52 -0.24 9.35
CA TYR A 80 -4.20 -1.23 8.32
C TYR A 80 -3.46 -0.59 7.14
N PHE A 81 -2.50 -1.32 6.58
CA PHE A 81 -1.87 -1.03 5.31
C PHE A 81 -2.17 -2.16 4.34
N LEU A 82 -3.04 -1.88 3.36
CA LEU A 82 -3.52 -2.87 2.40
C LEU A 82 -2.64 -2.81 1.15
N ILE A 83 -2.09 -3.97 0.78
CA ILE A 83 -1.39 -4.18 -0.48
C ILE A 83 -2.08 -5.33 -1.21
N GLU A 84 -2.15 -5.25 -2.53
CA GLU A 84 -2.76 -6.33 -3.30
C GLU A 84 -1.96 -7.63 -3.20
N SER A 85 -0.64 -7.52 -3.38
CA SER A 85 0.32 -8.61 -3.39
C SER A 85 1.69 -8.09 -2.98
N PHE A 86 2.60 -8.98 -2.57
CA PHE A 86 3.92 -8.57 -2.10
C PHE A 86 4.76 -7.85 -3.17
N ASP A 87 4.61 -8.22 -4.45
CA ASP A 87 5.32 -7.57 -5.57
C ASP A 87 4.84 -6.13 -5.84
N ARG A 88 3.69 -5.72 -5.27
CA ARG A 88 3.24 -4.32 -5.31
C ARG A 88 3.99 -3.45 -4.31
N LEU A 89 4.44 -4.03 -3.19
CA LEU A 89 5.25 -3.35 -2.18
C LEU A 89 6.66 -3.01 -2.71
N SER A 90 7.33 -3.98 -3.34
CA SER A 90 8.65 -3.77 -3.95
C SER A 90 8.90 -4.76 -5.08
N ARG A 91 9.61 -4.32 -6.13
CA ARG A 91 10.18 -5.20 -7.18
C ARG A 91 11.70 -5.32 -7.09
N GLU A 92 12.30 -4.77 -6.05
CA GLU A 92 13.72 -4.97 -5.75
C GLU A 92 13.95 -6.31 -5.06
N THR A 93 15.16 -6.51 -4.53
CA THR A 93 15.51 -7.72 -3.79
C THR A 93 14.49 -7.99 -2.69
N GLU A 94 14.20 -9.28 -2.49
CA GLU A 94 13.23 -9.77 -1.50
C GLU A 94 13.50 -9.19 -0.11
N MET A 95 14.78 -9.06 0.26
CA MET A 95 15.22 -8.52 1.54
C MET A 95 14.77 -7.07 1.77
N VAL A 96 14.71 -6.25 0.73
CA VAL A 96 14.25 -4.87 0.84
C VAL A 96 12.75 -4.81 1.14
N ALA A 97 11.97 -5.69 0.52
CA ALA A 97 10.53 -5.78 0.77
C ALA A 97 10.24 -6.27 2.20
N VAL A 98 11.02 -7.25 2.68
CA VAL A 98 10.92 -7.77 4.05
C VAL A 98 11.26 -6.69 5.08
N ASN A 99 12.34 -5.94 4.86
CA ASN A 99 12.72 -4.84 5.76
C ASN A 99 11.63 -3.77 5.84
N LEU A 100 11.01 -3.44 4.71
CA LEU A 100 9.90 -2.49 4.66
C LEU A 100 8.65 -3.00 5.38
N LEU A 101 8.30 -4.27 5.20
CA LEU A 101 7.19 -4.88 5.94
C LEU A 101 7.47 -4.89 7.46
N THR A 102 8.72 -5.18 7.83
CA THR A 102 9.17 -5.18 9.23
C THR A 102 9.08 -3.79 9.83
N SER A 103 9.51 -2.73 9.13
CA SER A 103 9.44 -1.37 9.65
C SER A 103 8.01 -0.88 9.87
N ILE A 104 7.10 -1.16 8.92
CA ILE A 104 5.68 -0.80 9.02
C ILE A 104 5.03 -1.53 10.22
N THR A 105 5.31 -2.83 10.37
CA THR A 105 4.73 -3.63 11.45
C THR A 105 5.28 -3.24 12.82
N LEU A 106 6.57 -2.93 12.94
CA LEU A 106 7.16 -2.41 14.18
C LEU A 106 6.59 -1.05 14.60
N ALA A 107 6.12 -0.24 13.65
CA ALA A 107 5.38 0.99 13.93
C ALA A 107 3.92 0.74 14.40
N GLY A 108 3.52 -0.53 14.56
CA GLY A 108 2.21 -0.92 15.04
C GLY A 108 1.11 -0.87 13.98
N ILE A 109 1.48 -0.93 12.70
CA ILE A 109 0.55 -0.94 11.56
C ILE A 109 0.40 -2.37 11.03
N LYS A 110 -0.84 -2.78 10.79
CA LYS A 110 -1.16 -4.13 10.33
C LYS A 110 -1.10 -4.19 8.81
N VAL A 111 -0.14 -4.93 8.25
CA VAL A 111 -0.04 -5.14 6.80
C VAL A 111 -0.96 -6.28 6.38
N VAL A 112 -1.73 -6.09 5.30
CA VAL A 112 -2.67 -7.08 4.75
C VAL A 112 -2.42 -7.24 3.25
N THR A 113 -2.22 -8.48 2.80
CA THR A 113 -2.28 -8.87 1.39
C THR A 113 -3.72 -9.20 1.00
N LEU A 114 -4.18 -8.74 -0.16
CA LEU A 114 -5.57 -8.90 -0.59
C LEU A 114 -5.78 -10.09 -1.54
N VAL A 115 -4.73 -10.56 -2.22
CA VAL A 115 -4.83 -11.60 -3.26
C VAL A 115 -3.87 -12.78 -3.01
N ASP A 116 -2.86 -12.61 -2.16
CA ASP A 116 -1.97 -13.69 -1.68
C ASP A 116 -2.52 -14.38 -0.43
#